data_AF-A0A949N557-F1
#
_entry.id   AF-A0A949N557-F1
#
_cell.length_a   1.000
_cell.length_b   1.000
_cell.length_c   1.000
_cell.angle_alpha   90.00
_cell.angle_beta   90.00
_cell.angle_gamma   90.00
#
_symmetry.space_group_name_H-M   'P 1'
#
loop_
_entity.id
_entity.type
_entity.pdbx_description
1 polymer ?
#
loop_
_entity_poly.entity_id
_entity_poly.type
_entity_poly.pdbx_seq_one_letter_code
_entity_poly.pdbx_strand_id
1 'polypeptide(L)'
;METFMEARSFVDDRFYERRREDTLRELYRLIDSRDIDRPLLNLMRKCTCIPYWFTLQCCYGHFMHESRKNQGGLDSPSSLHDLVGPITYQIAYLAVCIQNNGSGRKLFGDLQSIRDIDLEYVQFGSAQWFWDRCVNSYVLQVEPEADRSRDTAWVHYEEALYLEKVRNQFYENIEKVVDAHLLPIRTE
;
A
#
# COMPACT_ATOMS: atom_id res chain seq x y z
N MET A 1 18.43 -6.67 2.35
CA MET A 1 17.05 -7.09 2.65
C MET A 1 16.28 -6.88 1.38
N GLU A 2 15.71 -7.93 0.78
CA GLU A 2 14.89 -7.78 -0.43
C GLU A 2 13.60 -7.05 -0.04
N THR A 3 13.40 -5.86 -0.56
CA THR A 3 12.21 -5.03 -0.31
C THR A 3 11.01 -5.51 -1.13
N PHE A 4 11.26 -6.15 -2.28
CA PHE A 4 10.24 -6.76 -3.13
C PHE A 4 10.71 -8.08 -3.73
N MET A 5 9.81 -9.06 -3.80
CA MET A 5 9.99 -10.34 -4.46
C MET A 5 8.66 -10.87 -5.00
N GLU A 6 8.71 -11.90 -5.85
CA GLU A 6 7.50 -12.57 -6.35
C GLU A 6 6.57 -13.01 -5.20
N ALA A 7 5.27 -12.93 -5.45
CA ALA A 7 4.27 -13.31 -4.47
C ALA A 7 4.45 -14.77 -4.05
N ARG A 8 4.67 -14.99 -2.76
CA ARG A 8 4.82 -16.35 -2.22
C ARG A 8 3.48 -17.07 -2.16
N SER A 9 3.55 -18.40 -2.16
CA SER A 9 2.36 -19.22 -1.95
C SER A 9 1.86 -19.13 -0.51
N PHE A 10 0.55 -19.23 -0.33
CA PHE A 10 -0.07 -19.31 0.99
C PHE A 10 0.45 -20.49 1.82
N VAL A 11 0.60 -20.25 3.11
CA VAL A 11 0.92 -21.26 4.14
C VAL A 11 -0.08 -21.19 5.28
N ASP A 12 -0.18 -22.27 6.05
CA ASP A 12 -1.02 -22.30 7.24
C ASP A 12 -0.46 -21.40 8.34
N ASP A 13 -1.34 -20.59 8.92
CA ASP A 13 -0.98 -19.64 9.95
C ASP A 13 -1.86 -19.79 11.20
N ARG A 14 -1.34 -20.53 12.19
CA ARG A 14 -2.01 -20.74 13.48
C ARG A 14 -2.03 -19.50 14.38
N PHE A 15 -1.27 -18.46 14.03
CA PHE A 15 -1.15 -17.24 14.82
C PHE A 15 -1.83 -16.03 14.17
N TYR A 16 -2.57 -16.25 13.09
CA TYR A 16 -3.20 -15.20 12.29
C TYR A 16 -4.07 -14.26 13.15
N GLU A 17 -5.02 -14.81 13.92
CA GLU A 17 -5.96 -14.00 14.71
C GLU A 17 -5.23 -13.16 15.76
N ARG A 18 -4.26 -13.75 16.46
CA ARG A 18 -3.44 -13.03 17.44
C ARG A 18 -2.66 -11.88 16.80
N ARG A 19 -2.00 -12.14 15.66
CA ARG A 19 -1.25 -11.08 14.94
C ARG A 19 -2.16 -10.01 14.40
N ARG A 20 -3.35 -10.37 13.92
CA ARG A 20 -4.38 -9.43 13.48
C ARG A 20 -4.79 -8.52 14.62
N GLU A 21 -5.13 -9.06 15.79
CA GLU A 21 -5.51 -8.27 16.96
C GLU A 21 -4.40 -7.29 17.38
N ASP A 22 -3.17 -7.77 17.49
CA ASP A 22 -2.01 -6.94 17.87
C ASP A 22 -1.79 -5.82 16.84
N THR A 23 -1.89 -6.12 15.55
CA THR A 23 -1.69 -5.15 14.47
C THR A 23 -2.82 -4.13 14.39
N LEU A 24 -4.07 -4.54 14.62
CA LEU A 24 -5.21 -3.62 14.64
C LEU A 24 -5.12 -2.61 15.79
N ARG A 25 -4.66 -3.04 16.97
CA ARG A 25 -4.43 -2.12 18.10
C ARG A 25 -3.42 -1.05 17.74
N GLU A 26 -2.33 -1.43 17.08
CA GLU A 26 -1.31 -0.48 16.63
C GLU A 26 -1.85 0.44 15.52
N LEU A 27 -2.61 -0.10 14.57
CA LEU A 27 -3.23 0.71 13.51
C LEU A 27 -4.20 1.75 14.10
N TYR A 28 -5.04 1.39 15.07
CA TYR A 28 -5.91 2.36 15.76
C TYR A 28 -5.09 3.44 16.46
N ARG A 29 -3.99 3.08 17.13
CA ARG A 29 -3.07 4.06 17.74
C ARG A 29 -2.54 5.05 16.71
N LEU A 30 -2.10 4.58 15.55
CA LEU A 30 -1.58 5.42 14.45
C LEU A 30 -2.67 6.32 13.83
N ILE A 31 -3.89 5.81 13.71
CA ILE A 31 -5.05 6.60 13.26
C ILE A 31 -5.34 7.73 14.27
N ASP A 32 -5.32 7.43 15.56
CA ASP A 32 -5.62 8.39 16.62
C ASP A 32 -4.52 9.45 16.78
N SER A 33 -3.25 9.06 16.63
CA SER A 33 -2.10 9.99 16.66
C SER A 33 -1.93 10.80 15.37
N ARG A 34 -2.70 10.49 14.32
CA ARG A 34 -2.58 11.08 12.97
C ARG A 34 -1.24 10.82 12.29
N ASP A 35 -0.65 9.65 12.58
CA ASP A 35 0.59 9.17 11.96
C ASP A 35 0.34 8.38 10.65
N ILE A 36 -0.92 8.31 10.20
CA ILE A 36 -1.31 7.78 8.90
C ILE A 36 -1.61 8.94 7.95
N ASP A 37 -1.11 8.84 6.71
CA ASP A 37 -1.41 9.80 5.65
C ASP A 37 -2.91 10.05 5.54
N ARG A 38 -3.30 11.33 5.57
CA ARG A 38 -4.71 11.74 5.57
C ARG A 38 -5.54 11.08 4.45
N PRO A 39 -5.04 10.95 3.19
CA PRO A 39 -5.77 10.25 2.13
C PRO A 39 -6.07 8.77 2.44
N LEU A 40 -5.25 8.10 3.26
CA LEU A 40 -5.40 6.67 3.58
C LEU A 40 -6.34 6.40 4.76
N LEU A 41 -6.69 7.41 5.56
CA LEU A 41 -7.43 7.20 6.82
C LEU A 41 -8.76 6.45 6.64
N ASN A 42 -9.53 6.80 5.62
CA ASN A 42 -10.82 6.15 5.37
C ASN A 42 -10.63 4.69 4.93
N LEU A 43 -9.71 4.46 4.00
CA LEU A 43 -9.36 3.13 3.52
C LEU A 43 -8.87 2.25 4.67
N MET A 44 -7.94 2.74 5.50
CA MET A 44 -7.41 1.99 6.65
C MET A 44 -8.51 1.60 7.63
N ARG A 45 -9.47 2.49 7.90
CA ARG A 45 -10.64 2.15 8.73
C ARG A 45 -11.48 1.04 8.13
N LYS A 46 -11.81 1.11 6.84
CA LYS A 46 -12.56 0.05 6.15
C LYS A 46 -11.83 -1.30 6.21
N CYS A 47 -10.51 -1.30 6.02
CA CYS A 47 -9.69 -2.51 6.11
C CYS A 47 -9.81 -3.21 7.47
N THR A 48 -10.01 -2.46 8.58
CA THR A 48 -10.18 -3.08 9.91
C THR A 48 -11.42 -3.97 10.04
N CYS A 49 -12.41 -3.75 9.16
CA CYS A 49 -13.66 -4.53 9.13
C CYS A 49 -13.54 -5.86 8.36
N ILE A 50 -12.41 -6.11 7.68
CA ILE A 50 -12.20 -7.36 6.94
C ILE A 50 -11.51 -8.38 7.87
N PRO A 51 -12.09 -9.57 8.14
CA PRO A 51 -11.53 -10.52 9.11
C PRO A 51 -10.30 -11.28 8.57
N TYR A 52 -10.27 -11.57 7.26
CA TYR A 52 -9.19 -12.30 6.59
C TYR A 52 -8.11 -11.38 5.99
N TRP A 53 -8.04 -10.13 6.47
CA TRP A 53 -7.01 -9.14 6.15
C TRP A 53 -6.57 -8.36 7.38
N PHE A 54 -5.31 -7.93 7.41
CA PHE A 54 -4.90 -6.73 8.17
C PHE A 54 -3.70 -6.02 7.53
N THR A 55 -3.65 -4.69 7.68
CA THR A 55 -2.56 -3.86 7.15
C THR A 55 -1.36 -3.89 8.08
N LEU A 56 -0.19 -4.26 7.58
CA LEU A 56 1.08 -4.26 8.30
C LEU A 56 1.75 -2.88 8.26
N GLN A 57 1.74 -2.25 7.09
CA GLN A 57 2.34 -0.94 6.84
C GLN A 57 1.76 -0.34 5.57
N CYS A 58 1.73 0.99 5.46
CA CYS A 58 1.31 1.69 4.26
C CYS A 58 1.98 3.07 4.17
N CYS A 59 2.07 3.61 2.97
CA CYS A 59 2.48 4.99 2.69
C CYS A 59 1.73 5.45 1.44
N TYR A 60 1.14 6.64 1.46
CA TYR A 60 0.41 7.18 0.32
C TYR A 60 1.33 7.44 -0.87
N GLY A 61 2.60 7.68 -0.64
CA GLY A 61 3.58 8.04 -1.65
C GLY A 61 3.65 9.55 -1.86
N HIS A 62 4.87 10.07 -1.80
CA HIS A 62 5.16 11.49 -1.61
C HIS A 62 6.16 11.99 -2.64
N PHE A 63 5.91 13.18 -3.18
CA PHE A 63 6.84 13.85 -4.08
C PHE A 63 7.60 14.93 -3.30
N MET A 64 8.92 14.89 -3.40
CA MET A 64 9.81 15.80 -2.69
C MET A 64 10.78 16.44 -3.67
N HIS A 65 11.03 17.73 -3.49
CA HIS A 65 12.07 18.45 -4.20
C HIS A 65 13.05 19.05 -3.18
N GLU A 66 14.35 19.09 -3.51
CA GLU A 66 15.39 19.51 -2.57
C GLU A 66 15.16 20.91 -1.99
N SER A 67 14.67 21.83 -2.83
CA SER A 67 14.35 23.20 -2.43
C SER A 67 13.16 23.33 -1.47
N ARG A 68 12.39 22.25 -1.24
CA ARG A 68 11.19 22.21 -0.40
C ARG A 68 11.19 21.11 0.67
N LYS A 69 12.34 20.53 1.02
CA LYS A 69 12.51 19.42 1.98
C LYS A 69 11.76 19.57 3.33
N ASN A 70 11.35 20.78 3.74
CA ASN A 70 10.68 21.05 5.02
C ASN A 70 9.17 21.33 4.93
N GLN A 71 8.52 21.20 3.76
CA GLN A 71 7.10 21.56 3.58
C GLN A 71 6.10 20.40 3.73
N GLY A 72 6.54 19.21 4.14
CA GLY A 72 5.64 18.13 4.54
C GLY A 72 4.92 17.45 3.37
N GLY A 73 5.68 16.75 2.52
CA GLY A 73 5.37 15.47 1.83
C GLY A 73 4.08 15.26 1.01
N LEU A 74 3.02 16.04 1.13
CA LEU A 74 1.75 15.81 0.42
C LEU A 74 1.62 16.65 -0.86
N ASP A 75 2.73 17.21 -1.33
CA ASP A 75 2.76 18.01 -2.54
C ASP A 75 2.42 17.14 -3.77
N SER A 76 1.36 17.52 -4.50
CA SER A 76 1.18 17.07 -5.89
C SER A 76 2.38 17.54 -6.70
N PRO A 77 2.90 16.76 -7.67
CA PRO A 77 3.94 17.23 -8.58
C PRO A 77 3.59 18.57 -9.22
N SER A 78 2.30 18.88 -9.41
CA SER A 78 1.83 20.18 -9.92
C SER A 78 2.34 21.38 -9.11
N SER A 79 2.57 21.25 -7.80
CA SER A 79 3.13 22.33 -6.97
C SER A 79 4.65 22.52 -7.16
N LEU A 80 5.29 21.64 -7.92
CA LEU A 80 6.73 21.59 -8.18
C LEU A 80 7.11 22.02 -9.61
N HIS A 81 6.15 22.40 -10.46
CA HIS A 81 6.37 22.68 -11.89
C HIS A 81 7.41 23.79 -12.20
N ASP A 82 7.53 24.77 -11.31
CA ASP A 82 8.50 25.88 -11.44
C ASP A 82 9.91 25.52 -10.95
N LEU A 83 10.09 24.32 -10.40
CA LEU A 83 11.35 23.89 -9.81
C LEU A 83 12.19 23.13 -10.83
N VAL A 84 13.43 23.58 -11.01
CA VAL A 84 14.41 22.90 -11.85
C VAL A 84 15.14 21.84 -11.03
N GLY A 85 15.02 20.59 -11.44
CA GLY A 85 15.75 19.47 -10.82
C GLY A 85 14.94 18.17 -10.78
N PRO A 86 15.57 17.06 -10.37
CA PRO A 86 14.89 15.79 -10.20
C PRO A 86 13.94 15.83 -8.99
N ILE A 87 12.80 15.16 -9.11
CA ILE A 87 11.85 14.96 -8.02
C ILE A 87 12.17 13.62 -7.36
N THR A 88 12.30 13.59 -6.04
CA THR A 88 12.38 12.34 -5.29
C THR A 88 10.97 11.88 -4.98
N TYR A 89 10.60 10.72 -5.51
CA TYR A 89 9.37 10.03 -5.17
C TYR A 89 9.64 9.02 -4.06
N GLN A 90 8.99 9.17 -2.92
CA GLN A 90 8.86 8.12 -1.92
C GLN A 90 7.66 7.26 -2.28
N ILE A 91 7.87 5.96 -2.39
CA ILE A 91 6.92 5.07 -3.06
C ILE A 91 5.59 4.98 -2.32
N ALA A 92 4.50 4.83 -3.07
CA ALA A 92 3.22 4.45 -2.51
C ALA A 92 3.18 2.93 -2.34
N TYR A 93 2.76 2.45 -1.18
CA TYR A 93 2.63 1.01 -0.98
C TYR A 93 1.61 0.66 0.10
N LEU A 94 1.23 -0.61 0.09
CA LEU A 94 0.37 -1.25 1.05
C LEU A 94 0.89 -2.67 1.32
N ALA A 95 1.42 -2.88 2.52
CA ALA A 95 1.85 -4.18 3.02
C ALA A 95 0.75 -4.78 3.90
N VAL A 96 0.35 -6.02 3.61
CA VAL A 96 -0.86 -6.64 4.18
C VAL A 96 -0.59 -8.07 4.54
N CYS A 97 -1.30 -8.60 5.54
CA CYS A 97 -1.39 -10.03 5.78
C CYS A 97 -2.76 -10.53 5.38
N ILE A 98 -2.81 -11.66 4.67
CA ILE A 98 -4.05 -12.28 4.19
C ILE A 98 -4.18 -13.68 4.79
N GLN A 99 -5.34 -13.99 5.36
CA GLN A 99 -5.59 -15.31 5.92
C GLN A 99 -5.63 -16.38 4.82
N ASN A 100 -4.98 -17.52 5.07
CA ASN A 100 -5.07 -18.68 4.18
C ASN A 100 -6.43 -19.39 4.32
N ASN A 101 -7.49 -18.79 3.77
CA ASN A 101 -8.82 -19.40 3.65
C ASN A 101 -9.47 -19.00 2.31
N GLY A 102 -10.70 -19.47 2.05
CA GLY A 102 -11.40 -19.20 0.79
C GLY A 102 -11.56 -17.70 0.50
N SER A 103 -12.03 -16.92 1.48
CA SER A 103 -12.24 -15.48 1.32
C SER A 103 -10.94 -14.70 1.18
N GLY A 104 -9.90 -15.07 1.93
CA GLY A 104 -8.56 -14.48 1.81
C GLY A 104 -7.92 -14.78 0.47
N ARG A 105 -8.06 -16.00 -0.06
CA ARG A 105 -7.58 -16.34 -1.40
C ARG A 105 -8.30 -15.59 -2.51
N LYS A 106 -9.61 -15.33 -2.34
CA LYS A 106 -10.36 -14.45 -3.25
C LYS A 106 -9.81 -13.02 -3.17
N LEU A 107 -9.67 -12.46 -1.97
CA LEU A 107 -9.11 -11.12 -1.76
C LEU A 107 -7.71 -10.98 -2.38
N PHE A 108 -6.86 -11.99 -2.21
CA PHE A 108 -5.55 -12.05 -2.85
C PHE A 108 -5.62 -11.93 -4.37
N GLY A 109 -6.53 -12.67 -5.02
CA GLY A 109 -6.72 -12.59 -6.47
C GLY A 109 -7.22 -11.20 -6.91
N ASP A 110 -8.15 -10.63 -6.16
CA ASP A 110 -8.71 -9.30 -6.45
C ASP A 110 -7.69 -8.17 -6.25
N LEU A 111 -6.76 -8.31 -5.29
CA LEU A 111 -5.63 -7.41 -5.15
C LEU A 111 -4.59 -7.59 -6.25
N GLN A 112 -4.33 -8.84 -6.66
CA GLN A 112 -3.33 -9.14 -7.66
C GLN A 112 -3.70 -8.52 -9.02
N SER A 113 -4.99 -8.48 -9.35
CA SER A 113 -5.48 -7.86 -10.59
C SER A 113 -5.34 -6.33 -10.62
N ILE A 114 -5.06 -5.67 -9.49
CA ILE A 114 -4.78 -4.22 -9.46
C ILE A 114 -3.54 -3.88 -10.31
N ARG A 115 -2.63 -4.84 -10.52
CA ARG A 115 -1.50 -4.70 -11.44
C ARG A 115 -1.92 -4.36 -12.87
N ASP A 116 -3.13 -4.75 -13.28
CA ASP A 116 -3.65 -4.51 -14.62
C ASP A 116 -3.92 -3.01 -14.90
N ILE A 117 -3.84 -2.15 -13.87
CA ILE A 117 -3.83 -0.69 -14.04
C ILE A 117 -2.65 -0.26 -14.91
N ASP A 118 -1.45 -0.71 -14.55
CA ASP A 118 -0.20 -0.43 -15.25
C ASP A 118 0.88 -1.41 -14.79
N LEU A 119 1.26 -2.35 -15.66
CA LEU A 119 2.23 -3.40 -15.32
C LEU A 119 3.67 -2.89 -15.14
N GLU A 120 3.99 -1.68 -15.63
CA GLU A 120 5.31 -1.07 -15.49
C GLU A 120 5.47 -0.30 -14.18
N TYR A 121 4.35 0.05 -13.53
CA TYR A 121 4.34 0.88 -12.33
C TYR A 121 3.64 0.24 -11.12
N VAL A 122 2.72 -0.70 -11.33
CA VAL A 122 1.96 -1.35 -10.25
C VAL A 122 2.40 -2.79 -10.08
N GLN A 123 2.86 -3.09 -8.88
CA GLN A 123 3.46 -4.36 -8.55
C GLN A 123 2.69 -5.03 -7.40
N PHE A 124 2.58 -6.36 -7.46
CA PHE A 124 2.01 -7.19 -6.41
C PHE A 124 2.97 -8.34 -6.14
N GLY A 125 3.41 -8.46 -4.90
CA GLY A 125 4.44 -9.42 -4.53
C GLY A 125 4.49 -9.67 -3.03
N SER A 126 5.69 -9.92 -2.54
CA SER A 126 6.02 -10.19 -1.15
C SER A 126 7.27 -9.42 -0.77
N ALA A 127 7.52 -9.25 0.53
CA ALA A 127 8.80 -8.76 1.02
C ALA A 127 9.32 -9.69 2.12
N GLN A 128 10.60 -10.03 2.07
CA GLN A 128 11.21 -10.98 3.00
C GLN A 128 11.01 -10.54 4.47
N TRP A 129 11.20 -9.25 4.74
CA TRP A 129 11.04 -8.67 6.07
C TRP A 129 9.64 -8.87 6.67
N PHE A 130 8.59 -8.67 5.87
CA PHE A 130 7.23 -8.91 6.33
C PHE A 130 6.96 -10.40 6.51
N TRP A 131 7.46 -11.26 5.60
CA TRP A 131 7.25 -12.70 5.67
C TRP A 131 7.86 -13.36 6.89
N ASP A 132 9.06 -12.94 7.29
CA ASP A 132 9.74 -13.48 8.48
C ASP A 132 8.99 -13.17 9.78
N ARG A 133 8.20 -12.09 9.79
CA ARG A 133 7.42 -11.64 10.96
C ARG A 133 5.96 -12.11 10.90
N CYS A 134 5.41 -12.15 9.71
CA CYS A 134 4.02 -12.47 9.42
C CYS A 134 3.93 -13.19 8.07
N VAL A 135 3.77 -14.51 8.13
CA VAL A 135 3.54 -15.32 6.92
C VAL A 135 2.25 -14.90 6.22
N ASN A 136 2.15 -15.17 4.92
CA ASN A 136 1.07 -14.69 4.05
C ASN A 136 1.01 -13.15 3.99
N SER A 137 2.16 -12.50 4.09
CA SER A 137 2.27 -11.06 3.87
C SER A 137 2.52 -10.75 2.41
N TYR A 138 1.82 -9.76 1.89
CA TYR A 138 1.91 -9.35 0.50
C TYR A 138 2.10 -7.85 0.43
N VAL A 139 2.77 -7.39 -0.62
CA VAL A 139 3.06 -5.98 -0.85
C VAL A 139 2.46 -5.59 -2.18
N LEU A 140 1.68 -4.52 -2.16
CA LEU A 140 1.27 -3.77 -3.34
C LEU A 140 2.06 -2.47 -3.35
N GLN A 141 2.69 -2.12 -4.45
CA GLN A 141 3.45 -0.86 -4.55
C GLN A 141 3.30 -0.21 -5.92
N VAL A 142 3.43 1.12 -5.92
CA VAL A 142 3.46 1.96 -7.11
C VAL A 142 4.83 2.59 -7.22
N GLU A 143 5.61 2.16 -8.20
CA GLU A 143 6.92 2.70 -8.55
C GLU A 143 7.38 2.16 -9.91
N PRO A 144 8.30 2.83 -10.62
CA PRO A 144 8.87 2.26 -11.83
C PRO A 144 9.47 0.88 -11.57
N GLU A 145 9.18 -0.11 -12.43
CA GLU A 145 9.67 -1.49 -12.26
C GLU A 145 11.19 -1.58 -12.12
N ALA A 146 11.93 -0.66 -12.75
CA ALA A 146 13.38 -0.57 -12.65
C ALA A 146 13.89 -0.26 -11.22
N ASP A 147 13.06 0.38 -10.39
CA ASP A 147 13.37 0.78 -9.02
C ASP A 147 12.69 -0.09 -7.96
N ARG A 148 11.95 -1.16 -8.34
CA ARG A 148 11.12 -2.03 -7.48
C ARG A 148 11.70 -2.49 -6.14
N SER A 149 13.03 -2.44 -6.01
CA SER A 149 13.75 -2.83 -4.80
C SER A 149 14.17 -1.63 -3.93
N ARG A 150 13.54 -0.47 -4.05
CA ARG A 150 13.95 0.78 -3.39
C ARG A 150 12.73 1.48 -2.79
N ASP A 151 12.94 2.16 -1.67
CA ASP A 151 11.86 2.94 -1.03
C ASP A 151 11.72 4.35 -1.64
N THR A 152 12.65 4.74 -2.51
CA THR A 152 12.63 6.03 -3.23
C THR A 152 13.17 5.89 -4.65
N ALA A 153 12.56 6.65 -5.57
CA ALA A 153 12.96 6.78 -6.97
C ALA A 153 13.22 8.25 -7.33
N TRP A 154 14.13 8.49 -8.27
CA TRP A 154 14.32 9.81 -8.85
C TRP A 154 13.59 9.85 -10.18
N VAL A 155 12.67 10.81 -10.31
CA VAL A 155 11.79 10.90 -11.47
C VAL A 155 11.81 12.31 -12.04
N HIS A 156 11.62 12.41 -13.35
CA HIS A 156 11.41 13.68 -14.02
C HIS A 156 9.99 14.19 -13.77
N TYR A 157 9.74 15.47 -14.07
CA TYR A 157 8.47 16.13 -13.79
C TYR A 157 7.28 15.42 -14.46
N GLU A 158 7.43 15.04 -15.73
CA GLU A 158 6.40 14.34 -16.51
C GLU A 158 6.07 12.96 -15.92
N GLU A 159 7.11 12.22 -15.49
CA GLU A 159 6.95 10.92 -14.86
C GLU A 159 6.34 11.06 -13.45
N ALA A 160 6.66 12.11 -12.71
CA ALA A 160 6.02 12.41 -11.43
C ALA A 160 4.51 12.64 -11.59
N LEU A 161 4.09 13.42 -12.59
CA LEU A 161 2.67 13.60 -12.92
C LEU A 161 2.00 12.28 -13.30
N TYR A 162 2.71 11.42 -14.04
CA TYR A 162 2.21 10.10 -14.39
C TYR A 162 2.06 9.19 -13.16
N LEU A 163 3.07 9.13 -12.31
CA LEU A 163 3.05 8.39 -11.03
C LEU A 163 1.92 8.85 -10.12
N GLU A 164 1.65 10.17 -10.05
CA GLU A 164 0.51 10.68 -9.29
C GLU A 164 -0.81 10.09 -9.82
N LYS A 165 -1.00 10.08 -11.15
CA LYS A 165 -2.19 9.49 -11.77
C LYS A 165 -2.30 8.00 -11.45
N VAL A 166 -1.24 7.23 -11.65
CA VAL A 166 -1.22 5.77 -11.38
C VAL A 166 -1.47 5.49 -9.90
N ARG A 167 -0.81 6.20 -8.99
CA ARG A 167 -1.03 6.11 -7.53
C ARG A 167 -2.49 6.35 -7.15
N ASN A 168 -3.12 7.39 -7.72
CA ASN A 168 -4.51 7.70 -7.39
C ASN A 168 -5.44 6.57 -7.87
N GLN A 169 -5.25 6.07 -9.10
CA GLN A 169 -5.98 4.92 -9.63
C GLN A 169 -5.74 3.66 -8.80
N PHE A 170 -4.52 3.45 -8.32
CA PHE A 170 -4.15 2.35 -7.46
C PHE A 170 -4.98 2.34 -6.17
N TYR A 171 -5.04 3.45 -5.43
CA TYR A 171 -5.85 3.53 -4.21
C TYR A 171 -7.35 3.46 -4.47
N GLU A 172 -7.84 4.06 -5.56
CA GLU A 172 -9.24 3.92 -5.97
C GLU A 172 -9.63 2.44 -6.22
N ASN A 173 -8.75 1.64 -6.80
CA ASN A 173 -9.01 0.22 -7.04
C ASN A 173 -8.88 -0.61 -5.75
N ILE A 174 -7.94 -0.28 -4.86
CA ILE A 174 -7.89 -0.90 -3.53
C ILE A 174 -9.20 -0.63 -2.77
N GLU A 175 -9.71 0.61 -2.82
CA GLU A 175 -11.00 0.95 -2.19
C GLU A 175 -12.15 0.09 -2.74
N LYS A 176 -12.23 -0.10 -4.07
CA LYS A 176 -13.24 -0.97 -4.69
C LYS A 176 -13.12 -2.43 -4.22
N VAL A 177 -11.90 -2.95 -4.14
CA VAL A 177 -11.64 -4.32 -3.65
C VAL A 177 -12.06 -4.44 -2.18
N VAL A 178 -11.66 -3.48 -1.35
CA VAL A 178 -12.05 -3.44 0.07
C VAL A 178 -13.57 -3.41 0.21
N ASP A 179 -14.26 -2.53 -0.52
CA ASP A 179 -15.71 -2.40 -0.47
C ASP A 179 -16.43 -3.69 -0.90
N ALA A 180 -15.90 -4.42 -1.88
CA ALA A 180 -16.44 -5.73 -2.30
C ALA A 180 -16.24 -6.83 -1.23
N HIS A 181 -15.34 -6.63 -0.28
CA HIS A 181 -14.99 -7.57 0.78
C HIS A 181 -15.52 -7.20 2.16
N LEU A 182 -16.14 -6.01 2.29
CA LEU A 182 -16.87 -5.64 3.49
C LEU A 182 -18.08 -6.57 3.65
N LEU A 183 -18.23 -7.13 4.84
CA LEU A 183 -19.43 -7.88 5.18
C LEU A 183 -20.64 -6.93 5.15
N PRO A 184 -21.79 -7.34 4.59
CA PRO A 184 -23.01 -6.55 4.72
C PRO A 184 -23.28 -6.35 6.21
N ILE A 185 -23.49 -5.09 6.61
CA ILE A 185 -23.97 -4.77 7.96
C ILE A 185 -25.27 -5.55 8.13
N ARG A 186 -25.27 -6.55 9.01
CA ARG A 186 -26.52 -7.17 9.45
C ARG A 186 -27.25 -6.11 10.25
N THR A 187 -28.20 -5.44 9.63
CA THR A 187 -29.25 -4.74 10.36
C THR A 187 -30.10 -5.83 11.02
N GLU A 188 -29.88 -6.04 12.31
CA GLU A 188 -30.84 -6.73 13.19
C GLU A 188 -32.11 -5.89 13.35
#